data_AF-A0A336M8Z6-F1
#
_entry.id   AF-A0A336M8Z6-F1
#
_cell.length_a   1.000
_cell.length_b   1.000
_cell.length_c   1.000
_cell.angle_alpha   90.00
_cell.angle_beta   90.00
_cell.angle_gamma   90.00
#
_symmetry.space_group_name_H-M   'P 1'
#
loop_
_entity.id
_entity.type
_entity.pdbx_description
1 polymer ?
#
loop_
_entity_poly.entity_id
_entity_poly.type
_entity_poly.pdbx_seq_one_letter_code
_entity_poly.pdbx_strand_id
1 'polypeptide(L)'
;MSSGTKELKQLKETPIQKLMKHRKLIVEPVACILFFSVFLSAQVITNHLTYRVCISELNETEEVCRRLETKQDGLGSKDLEIRVQPFVANYNSYKVIIESLIPAIMSLFVGAWSDKHGRKIVIMISYTGSAFSGILNKNLKDTNIFLVSSFVLILGLLFILTQVIESVEISKNKGYGLDDLFRTDMIKQMIHTATRPRSDNDRTIIWLIVTNFALTMFLQEGSNILFFLYAREKFGWKLEDFSIFIIVATIVIIIGTQLGVRLKNKLNLSDSGTAISALITLILSNLINAIGTKSQHLYIAMIIGIFRGLPDTLNRSILATIVASNEMGKINSLIGSIQAMCSLGAAPLYSWIYKKTLETNPGAYFYLNALFFGIIALSFGSIHKMRGKINQNNDSRSKKTIKTILNIKACDVKDAHYGCRIDNGQCTCAFGCKSEFRYLSRTECQNALKGRNNNICNQQPCNNGGLCIQISHSPGYKCTCLNGFFGSRCQRKCPVPGTPDYILGKVSHECVRHYAIENKTISEKIETKWTGN
;
A
#
# COMPACT_ATOMS: atom_id res chain seq x y z
N MET A 1 2.80 -20.31 27.88
CA MET A 1 2.12 -20.38 26.56
C MET A 1 3.02 -19.90 25.40
N SER A 2 4.32 -20.26 25.41
CA SER A 2 5.36 -19.71 24.51
C SER A 2 6.05 -20.78 23.64
N SER A 3 5.54 -22.02 23.60
CA SER A 3 6.22 -23.14 22.91
C SER A 3 5.51 -23.63 21.64
N GLY A 4 4.24 -23.27 21.42
CA GLY A 4 3.41 -23.87 20.36
C GLY A 4 3.42 -23.17 18.99
N THR A 5 4.07 -22.01 18.83
CA THR A 5 4.03 -21.22 17.58
C THR A 5 5.22 -21.41 16.65
N LYS A 6 6.23 -22.21 17.04
CA LYS A 6 7.40 -22.49 16.19
C LYS A 6 7.24 -23.71 15.28
N GLU A 7 6.34 -24.66 15.59
CA GLU A 7 6.20 -25.90 14.80
C GLU A 7 5.30 -25.78 13.56
N LEU A 8 4.50 -24.72 13.43
CA LEU A 8 3.70 -24.45 12.22
C LEU A 8 4.49 -23.75 11.08
N LYS A 9 5.80 -23.52 11.24
CA LYS A 9 6.67 -22.86 10.23
C LYS A 9 7.59 -23.83 9.46
N GLN A 10 7.44 -25.13 9.62
CA GLN A 10 8.19 -26.14 8.86
C GLN A 10 7.30 -26.94 7.89
N LEU A 11 6.51 -26.27 7.06
CA LEU A 11 6.18 -26.86 5.76
C LEU A 11 7.45 -26.72 4.90
N LYS A 12 8.16 -27.83 4.67
CA LYS A 12 9.27 -27.90 3.70
C LYS A 12 8.79 -27.26 2.39
N GLU A 13 9.37 -26.10 2.05
CA GLU A 13 9.09 -25.43 0.78
C GLU A 13 9.32 -26.44 -0.36
N THR A 14 8.30 -26.64 -1.20
CA THR A 14 8.42 -27.53 -2.36
C THR A 14 9.51 -26.99 -3.31
N PRO A 15 10.21 -27.83 -4.09
CA PRO A 15 11.16 -27.36 -5.10
C PRO A 15 10.53 -26.33 -6.06
N ILE A 16 9.22 -26.45 -6.31
CA ILE A 16 8.41 -25.51 -7.09
C ILE A 16 8.31 -24.14 -6.40
N GLN A 17 8.12 -24.10 -5.07
CA GLN A 17 8.12 -22.84 -4.30
C GLN A 17 9.51 -22.16 -4.29
N LYS A 18 10.60 -22.93 -4.21
CA LYS A 18 11.97 -22.40 -4.37
C LYS A 18 12.24 -21.87 -5.78
N LEU A 19 11.80 -22.58 -6.82
CA LEU A 19 11.86 -22.15 -8.22
C LEU A 19 11.03 -20.88 -8.46
N MET A 20 9.83 -20.78 -7.89
CA MET A 20 9.01 -19.56 -7.95
C MET A 20 9.67 -18.36 -7.25
N LYS A 21 10.41 -18.60 -6.15
CA LYS A 21 11.14 -17.55 -5.42
C LYS A 21 12.33 -17.00 -6.20
N HIS A 22 13.10 -17.85 -6.90
CA HIS A 22 14.16 -17.40 -7.83
C HIS A 22 13.57 -16.74 -9.10
N ARG A 23 12.41 -17.19 -9.58
CA ARG A 23 11.74 -16.62 -10.77
C ARG A 23 11.15 -15.23 -10.57
N LYS A 24 10.83 -14.82 -9.34
CA LYS A 24 10.36 -13.45 -9.04
C LYS A 24 11.43 -12.36 -9.27
N LEU A 25 12.72 -12.73 -9.36
CA LEU A 25 13.84 -11.80 -9.50
C LEU A 25 14.19 -11.43 -10.96
N ILE A 26 13.41 -11.87 -11.96
CA ILE A 26 13.79 -11.76 -13.39
C ILE A 26 13.36 -10.43 -14.02
N VAL A 27 12.39 -9.71 -13.43
CA VAL A 27 11.86 -8.45 -14.01
C VAL A 27 12.69 -7.22 -13.62
N GLU A 28 13.39 -7.26 -12.49
CA GLU A 28 14.21 -6.13 -12.01
C GLU A 28 15.41 -5.81 -12.94
N PRO A 29 16.18 -6.80 -13.46
CA PRO A 29 17.23 -6.54 -14.43
C PRO A 29 16.71 -5.90 -15.73
N VAL A 30 15.53 -6.32 -16.17
CA VAL A 30 14.85 -5.73 -17.33
C VAL A 30 14.61 -4.25 -17.06
N ALA A 31 13.87 -3.90 -16.01
CA ALA A 31 13.61 -2.51 -15.65
C ALA A 31 14.91 -1.68 -15.51
N CYS A 32 15.97 -2.24 -14.93
CA CYS A 32 17.28 -1.59 -14.82
C CYS A 32 17.87 -1.21 -16.19
N ILE A 33 17.85 -2.15 -17.15
CA ILE A 33 18.34 -1.92 -18.52
C ILE A 33 17.55 -0.79 -19.21
N LEU A 34 16.22 -0.77 -19.05
CA LEU A 34 15.37 0.27 -19.64
C LEU A 34 15.70 1.64 -19.06
N PHE A 35 15.70 1.77 -17.72
CA PHE A 35 15.98 3.04 -17.07
C PHE A 35 17.40 3.53 -17.37
N PHE A 36 18.40 2.64 -17.34
CA PHE A 36 19.77 2.98 -17.71
C PHE A 36 19.85 3.61 -19.10
N SER A 37 19.20 2.98 -20.09
CA SER A 37 19.18 3.47 -21.47
C SER A 37 18.49 4.83 -21.61
N VAL A 38 17.33 5.02 -20.95
CA VAL A 38 16.59 6.29 -20.96
C VAL A 38 17.41 7.41 -20.32
N PHE A 39 17.97 7.19 -19.12
CA PHE A 39 18.76 8.20 -18.43
C PHE A 39 20.05 8.57 -19.17
N LEU A 40 20.69 7.60 -19.84
CA LEU A 40 21.87 7.84 -20.66
C LEU A 40 21.56 8.79 -21.84
N SER A 41 20.41 8.61 -22.50
CA SER A 41 20.02 9.43 -23.65
C SER A 41 19.47 10.82 -23.29
N ALA A 42 18.79 10.97 -22.14
CA ALA A 42 18.04 12.19 -21.81
C ALA A 42 18.90 13.46 -21.67
N GLN A 43 20.08 13.36 -21.05
CA GLN A 43 20.95 14.53 -20.83
C GLN A 43 21.63 14.99 -22.11
N VAL A 44 22.01 14.03 -22.98
CA VAL A 44 22.62 14.32 -24.28
C VAL A 44 21.62 15.05 -25.17
N ILE A 45 20.36 14.63 -25.19
CA ILE A 45 19.29 15.30 -25.95
C ILE A 45 19.15 16.77 -25.51
N THR A 46 19.15 17.04 -24.20
CA THR A 46 18.97 18.41 -23.68
C THR A 46 20.14 19.32 -24.06
N ASN A 47 21.39 18.83 -23.95
CA ASN A 47 22.56 19.58 -24.37
C ASN A 47 22.59 19.82 -25.88
N HIS A 48 22.25 18.79 -26.67
CA HIS A 48 22.16 18.91 -28.13
C HIS A 48 21.08 19.90 -28.57
N LEU A 49 19.91 19.90 -27.90
CA LEU A 49 18.83 20.85 -28.16
C LEU A 49 19.29 22.29 -27.93
N THR A 50 20.09 22.53 -26.88
CA THR A 50 20.65 23.85 -26.58
C THR A 50 21.52 24.35 -27.73
N TYR A 51 22.39 23.50 -28.27
CA TYR A 51 23.23 23.83 -29.42
C TYR A 51 22.41 24.11 -30.70
N ARG A 52 21.39 23.28 -30.99
CA ARG A 52 20.56 23.43 -32.20
C ARG A 52 19.71 24.71 -32.16
N VAL A 53 19.16 25.05 -31.01
CA VAL A 53 18.39 26.29 -30.81
C VAL A 53 19.27 27.52 -31.05
N CYS A 54 20.52 27.51 -30.59
CA CYS A 54 21.46 28.61 -30.84
C CYS A 54 21.67 28.89 -32.34
N ILE A 55 21.82 27.84 -33.16
CA ILE A 55 22.04 28.00 -34.60
C ILE A 55 20.74 28.34 -35.34
N SER A 56 19.64 27.66 -35.01
CA SER A 56 18.41 27.76 -35.80
C SER A 56 17.49 28.91 -35.41
N GLU A 57 17.35 29.21 -34.12
CA GLU A 57 16.42 30.24 -33.63
C GLU A 57 17.10 31.60 -33.47
N LEU A 58 18.33 31.61 -32.95
CA LEU A 58 19.12 32.83 -32.77
C LEU A 58 19.95 33.20 -33.99
N ASN A 59 20.01 32.32 -35.00
CA ASN A 59 20.74 32.51 -36.25
C ASN A 59 22.22 32.88 -36.06
N GLU A 60 22.83 32.35 -34.99
CA GLU A 60 24.24 32.56 -34.66
C GLU A 60 25.14 31.56 -35.41
N THR A 61 26.40 31.93 -35.63
CA THR A 61 27.36 31.06 -36.34
C THR A 61 27.74 29.83 -35.50
N GLU A 62 28.12 28.73 -36.15
CA GLU A 62 28.51 27.49 -35.46
C GLU A 62 29.65 27.71 -34.46
N GLU A 63 30.58 28.62 -34.75
CA GLU A 63 31.71 28.92 -33.87
C GLU A 63 31.27 29.66 -32.61
N VAL A 64 30.28 30.56 -32.72
CA VAL A 64 29.68 31.24 -31.56
C VAL A 64 28.92 30.24 -30.70
N CYS A 65 28.10 29.37 -31.30
CA CYS A 65 27.37 28.35 -30.57
C CYS A 65 28.26 27.26 -29.96
N ARG A 66 29.43 26.98 -30.55
CA ARG A 66 30.42 26.05 -29.96
C ARG A 66 31.00 26.58 -28.64
N ARG A 67 30.98 27.91 -28.41
CA ARG A 67 31.38 28.50 -27.11
C ARG A 67 30.47 28.05 -25.97
N LEU A 68 29.23 27.68 -26.25
CA LEU A 68 28.31 27.08 -25.28
C LEU A 68 28.80 25.69 -24.83
N GLU A 69 29.55 24.95 -25.64
CA GLU A 69 30.08 23.64 -25.28
C GLU A 69 31.42 23.77 -24.53
N THR A 70 32.32 24.62 -25.03
CA THR A 70 33.70 24.73 -24.52
C THR A 70 33.82 25.61 -23.29
N LYS A 71 32.85 26.51 -23.08
CA LYS A 71 32.82 27.49 -21.99
C LYS A 71 34.16 28.24 -21.87
N GLN A 72 34.60 28.83 -22.98
CA GLN A 72 35.62 29.88 -22.89
C GLN A 72 35.00 31.06 -22.17
N ASP A 73 35.66 31.53 -21.11
CA ASP A 73 35.30 32.73 -20.35
C ASP A 73 35.54 33.97 -21.22
N GLY A 74 34.67 34.14 -22.22
CA GLY A 74 34.65 35.27 -23.13
C GLY A 74 33.46 36.19 -22.84
N LEU A 75 33.68 37.49 -23.03
CA LEU A 75 32.64 38.51 -23.03
C LEU A 75 31.53 38.09 -24.03
N GLY A 76 30.32 37.81 -23.53
CA GLY A 76 29.15 37.46 -24.35
C GLY A 76 28.64 36.00 -24.26
N SER A 77 29.38 35.05 -23.68
CA SER A 77 28.88 33.66 -23.55
C SER A 77 27.66 33.56 -22.62
N LYS A 78 27.66 34.33 -21.52
CA LYS A 78 26.54 34.38 -20.58
C LYS A 78 25.28 35.04 -21.16
N ASP A 79 25.46 36.10 -21.95
CA ASP A 79 24.36 36.77 -22.65
C ASP A 79 23.70 35.83 -23.68
N LEU A 80 24.51 35.06 -24.40
CA LEU A 80 24.02 34.04 -25.32
C LEU A 80 23.24 32.94 -24.59
N GLU A 81 23.71 32.49 -23.41
CA GLU A 81 23.00 31.47 -22.62
C GLU A 81 21.62 31.94 -22.16
N ILE A 82 21.51 33.17 -21.65
CA ILE A 82 20.24 33.78 -21.22
C ILE A 82 19.26 33.88 -22.40
N ARG A 83 19.76 34.16 -23.61
CA ARG A 83 18.94 34.20 -24.83
C ARG A 83 18.47 32.82 -25.30
N VAL A 84 19.29 31.78 -25.19
CA VAL A 84 18.98 30.41 -25.68
C VAL A 84 18.03 29.66 -24.74
N GLN A 85 18.23 29.74 -23.42
CA GLN A 85 17.54 28.89 -22.45
C GLN A 85 15.99 28.98 -22.47
N PRO A 86 15.35 30.16 -22.65
CA PRO A 86 13.89 30.24 -22.75
C PRO A 86 13.31 29.44 -23.91
N PHE A 87 13.99 29.39 -25.06
CA PHE A 87 13.58 28.59 -26.20
C PHE A 87 13.73 27.11 -25.91
N VAL A 88 14.86 26.69 -25.31
CA VAL A 88 15.10 25.30 -24.91
C VAL A 88 14.03 24.82 -23.92
N ALA A 89 13.67 25.65 -22.94
CA ALA A 89 12.62 25.32 -21.97
C ALA A 89 11.24 25.13 -22.65
N ASN A 90 10.90 25.97 -23.64
CA ASN A 90 9.68 25.80 -24.43
C ASN A 90 9.70 24.52 -25.27
N TYR A 91 10.81 24.25 -25.97
CA TYR A 91 10.96 23.02 -26.76
C TYR A 91 10.84 21.77 -25.88
N ASN A 92 11.48 21.75 -24.71
CA ASN A 92 11.32 20.67 -23.75
C ASN A 92 9.87 20.54 -23.24
N SER A 93 9.16 21.66 -23.07
CA SER A 93 7.75 21.64 -22.69
C SER A 93 6.88 21.01 -23.77
N TYR A 94 7.07 21.40 -25.03
CA TYR A 94 6.37 20.80 -26.16
C TYR A 94 6.69 19.31 -26.32
N LYS A 95 7.97 18.94 -26.18
CA LYS A 95 8.41 17.54 -26.20
C LYS A 95 7.65 16.71 -25.17
N VAL A 96 7.58 17.16 -23.92
CA VAL A 96 6.90 16.43 -22.85
C VAL A 96 5.40 16.33 -23.08
N ILE A 97 4.76 17.38 -23.60
CA ILE A 97 3.33 17.32 -23.96
C ILE A 97 3.08 16.24 -25.02
N ILE A 98 3.88 16.24 -26.09
CA ILE A 98 3.75 15.27 -27.19
C ILE A 98 4.02 13.86 -26.69
N GLU A 99 5.10 13.67 -25.92
CA GLU A 99 5.50 12.37 -25.37
C GLU A 99 4.52 11.85 -24.30
N SER A 100 3.79 12.71 -23.59
CA SER A 100 2.89 12.32 -22.49
C SER A 100 1.42 12.17 -22.92
N LEU A 101 0.98 12.82 -24.01
CA LEU A 101 -0.43 12.78 -24.43
C LEU A 101 -0.88 11.37 -24.81
N ILE A 102 -0.09 10.67 -25.62
CA ILE A 102 -0.41 9.31 -26.07
C ILE A 102 -0.35 8.33 -24.89
N PRO A 103 0.72 8.29 -24.06
CA PRO A 103 0.74 7.44 -22.87
C PRO A 103 -0.35 7.75 -21.84
N ALA A 104 -0.77 9.00 -21.67
CA ALA A 104 -1.86 9.34 -20.76
C ALA A 104 -3.18 8.66 -21.16
N ILE A 105 -3.48 8.62 -22.45
CA ILE A 105 -4.66 7.93 -22.97
C ILE A 105 -4.44 6.41 -22.94
N MET A 106 -3.28 5.94 -23.43
CA MET A 106 -3.01 4.51 -23.57
C MET A 106 -2.86 3.79 -22.22
N SER A 107 -2.33 4.45 -21.18
CA SER A 107 -2.14 3.86 -19.86
C SER A 107 -3.45 3.42 -19.19
N LEU A 108 -4.57 4.09 -19.51
CA LEU A 108 -5.91 3.71 -19.05
C LEU A 108 -6.34 2.34 -19.62
N PHE A 109 -5.90 1.99 -20.83
CA PHE A 109 -6.31 0.77 -21.52
C PHE A 109 -5.29 -0.35 -21.32
N VAL A 110 -4.01 -0.03 -21.47
CA VAL A 110 -2.90 -1.00 -21.47
C VAL A 110 -2.77 -1.72 -20.14
N GLY A 111 -2.98 -1.04 -19.00
CA GLY A 111 -2.87 -1.67 -17.68
C GLY A 111 -3.89 -2.81 -17.48
N ALA A 112 -5.17 -2.54 -17.76
CA ALA A 112 -6.23 -3.52 -17.63
C ALA A 112 -6.18 -4.61 -18.72
N TRP A 113 -5.75 -4.25 -19.93
CA TRP A 113 -5.54 -5.20 -21.02
C TRP A 113 -4.40 -6.18 -20.73
N SER A 114 -3.31 -5.67 -20.15
CA SER A 114 -2.13 -6.45 -19.76
C SER A 114 -2.43 -7.51 -18.71
N ASP A 115 -3.38 -7.24 -17.81
CA ASP A 115 -3.85 -8.19 -16.80
C ASP A 115 -4.61 -9.39 -17.41
N LYS A 116 -5.07 -9.32 -18.67
CA LYS A 116 -5.77 -10.41 -19.37
C LYS A 116 -4.93 -11.10 -20.45
N HIS A 117 -4.14 -10.33 -21.19
CA HIS A 117 -3.40 -10.81 -22.37
C HIS A 117 -1.92 -11.11 -22.09
N GLY A 118 -1.47 -10.86 -20.85
CA GLY A 118 -0.08 -11.01 -20.44
C GLY A 118 0.66 -9.67 -20.39
N ARG A 119 1.68 -9.62 -19.53
CA ARG A 119 2.53 -8.43 -19.31
C ARG A 119 3.74 -8.41 -20.23
N LYS A 120 4.16 -9.56 -20.76
CA LYS A 120 5.36 -9.66 -21.59
C LYS A 120 5.24 -8.85 -22.89
N ILE A 121 4.08 -8.89 -23.56
CA ILE A 121 3.85 -8.14 -24.82
C ILE A 121 3.96 -6.64 -24.60
N VAL A 122 3.34 -6.10 -23.53
CA VAL A 122 3.39 -4.67 -23.23
C VAL A 122 4.83 -4.21 -22.99
N ILE A 123 5.60 -4.98 -22.23
CA ILE A 123 7.01 -4.67 -21.96
C ILE A 123 7.81 -4.70 -23.26
N MET A 124 7.62 -5.71 -24.11
CA MET A 124 8.32 -5.84 -25.39
C MET A 124 8.09 -4.64 -26.31
N ILE A 125 6.84 -4.16 -26.41
CA ILE A 125 6.50 -2.98 -27.22
C ILE A 125 7.30 -1.76 -26.76
N SER A 126 7.40 -1.52 -25.45
CA SER A 126 8.19 -0.41 -24.91
C SER A 126 9.67 -0.47 -25.31
N TYR A 127 10.28 -1.67 -25.26
CA TYR A 127 11.68 -1.84 -25.67
C TYR A 127 11.89 -1.63 -27.17
N THR A 128 10.99 -2.18 -28.01
CA THR A 128 11.07 -1.97 -29.45
C THR A 128 10.96 -0.50 -29.83
N GLY A 129 10.03 0.23 -29.19
CA GLY A 129 9.86 1.66 -29.44
C GLY A 129 11.08 2.48 -29.02
N SER A 130 11.63 2.24 -27.84
CA SER A 130 12.83 2.96 -27.36
C SER A 130 14.08 2.62 -28.19
N ALA A 131 14.25 1.36 -28.60
CA ALA A 131 15.37 0.97 -29.47
C ALA A 131 15.26 1.61 -30.85
N PHE A 132 14.05 1.67 -31.42
CA PHE A 132 13.80 2.34 -32.69
C PHE A 132 14.05 3.85 -32.61
N SER A 133 13.63 4.50 -31.53
CA SER A 133 13.91 5.92 -31.29
C SER A 133 15.40 6.23 -31.25
N GLY A 134 16.22 5.39 -30.60
CA GLY A 134 17.67 5.56 -30.59
C GLY A 134 18.30 5.45 -31.99
N ILE A 135 17.81 4.54 -32.83
CA ILE A 135 18.28 4.38 -34.23
C ILE A 135 17.89 5.60 -35.08
N LEU A 136 16.69 6.15 -34.91
CA LEU A 136 16.26 7.36 -35.62
C LEU A 136 17.13 8.58 -35.29
N ASN A 137 17.59 8.66 -34.05
CA ASN A 137 18.47 9.74 -33.58
C ASN A 137 19.94 9.61 -34.04
N LYS A 138 20.26 8.65 -34.93
CA LYS A 138 21.64 8.45 -35.41
C LYS A 138 22.25 9.66 -36.14
N ASN A 139 21.41 10.51 -36.73
CA ASN A 139 21.86 11.67 -37.51
C ASN A 139 22.27 12.87 -36.64
N LEU A 140 22.19 12.76 -35.31
CA LEU A 140 22.65 13.79 -34.38
C LEU A 140 24.16 13.68 -34.17
N LYS A 141 24.84 14.80 -33.83
CA LYS A 141 26.29 14.85 -33.61
C LYS A 141 26.82 13.79 -32.62
N ASP A 142 26.02 13.41 -31.62
CA ASP A 142 26.39 12.43 -30.57
C ASP A 142 25.86 11.01 -30.86
N THR A 143 25.96 10.56 -32.12
CA THR A 143 25.43 9.27 -32.61
C THR A 143 25.80 8.07 -31.74
N ASN A 144 27.03 8.03 -31.21
CA ASN A 144 27.58 6.88 -30.50
C ASN A 144 26.75 6.52 -29.25
N ILE A 145 26.26 7.51 -28.51
CA ILE A 145 25.51 7.27 -27.27
C ILE A 145 24.14 6.65 -27.57
N PHE A 146 23.47 7.13 -28.63
CA PHE A 146 22.18 6.60 -29.06
C PHE A 146 22.30 5.18 -29.63
N LEU A 147 23.40 4.85 -30.30
CA LEU A 147 23.68 3.48 -30.76
C LEU A 147 23.92 2.52 -29.59
N VAL A 148 24.71 2.92 -28.59
CA VAL A 148 24.94 2.10 -27.38
C VAL A 148 23.62 1.88 -26.62
N SER A 149 22.82 2.94 -26.44
CA SER A 149 21.49 2.87 -25.82
C SER A 149 20.56 1.89 -26.55
N SER A 150 20.55 1.93 -27.89
CA SER A 150 19.75 1.01 -28.72
C SER A 150 20.22 -0.44 -28.61
N PHE A 151 21.54 -0.67 -28.62
CA PHE A 151 22.13 -1.99 -28.48
C PHE A 151 21.79 -2.63 -27.13
N VAL A 152 21.93 -1.87 -26.04
CA VAL A 152 21.57 -2.30 -24.68
C VAL A 152 20.08 -2.67 -24.59
N LEU A 153 19.19 -1.93 -25.25
CA LEU A 153 17.76 -2.25 -25.32
C LEU A 153 17.47 -3.51 -26.14
N ILE A 154 18.19 -3.75 -27.24
CA ILE A 154 18.06 -4.99 -28.02
C ILE A 154 18.49 -6.21 -27.19
N LEU A 155 19.59 -6.10 -26.43
CA LEU A 155 19.99 -7.15 -25.49
C LEU A 155 18.93 -7.38 -24.41
N GLY A 156 18.34 -6.30 -23.87
CA GLY A 156 17.22 -6.38 -22.94
C GLY A 156 16.00 -7.09 -23.55
N LEU A 157 15.71 -6.85 -24.82
CA LEU A 157 14.63 -7.48 -25.56
C LEU A 157 14.87 -8.99 -25.75
N LEU A 158 16.10 -9.39 -26.10
CA LEU A 158 16.50 -10.81 -26.16
C LEU A 158 16.40 -11.49 -24.78
N PHE A 159 16.79 -10.78 -23.72
CA PHE A 159 16.64 -11.27 -22.35
C PHE A 159 15.17 -11.48 -21.97
N ILE A 160 14.28 -10.55 -22.32
CA ILE A 160 12.83 -10.71 -22.11
C ILE A 160 12.30 -11.94 -22.87
N LEU A 161 12.69 -12.11 -24.13
CA LEU A 161 12.22 -13.25 -24.94
C LEU A 161 12.60 -14.59 -24.31
N THR A 162 13.84 -14.72 -23.85
CA THR A 162 14.43 -15.99 -23.38
C THR A 162 14.16 -16.29 -21.90
N GLN A 163 14.24 -15.30 -21.01
CA GLN A 163 14.24 -15.52 -19.55
C GLN A 163 12.94 -15.13 -18.85
N VAL A 164 12.20 -14.15 -19.39
CA VAL A 164 10.95 -13.68 -18.74
C VAL A 164 9.81 -14.63 -19.11
N ILE A 165 9.31 -15.33 -18.09
CA ILE A 165 8.11 -16.16 -18.16
C ILE A 165 6.88 -15.27 -17.91
N GLU A 166 5.77 -15.54 -18.61
CA GLU A 166 4.53 -14.79 -18.43
C GLU A 166 3.99 -14.95 -17.00
N SER A 167 3.58 -13.82 -16.40
CA SER A 167 3.17 -13.76 -14.99
C SER A 167 1.68 -14.06 -14.77
N VAL A 168 0.90 -14.03 -15.86
CA VAL A 168 -0.55 -14.20 -15.86
C VAL A 168 -0.91 -15.43 -16.69
N GLU A 169 -1.81 -16.28 -16.20
CA GLU A 169 -2.38 -17.37 -16.99
C GLU A 169 -3.30 -16.80 -18.08
N ILE A 170 -2.83 -16.85 -19.32
CA ILE A 170 -3.59 -16.36 -20.47
C ILE A 170 -4.76 -17.30 -20.73
N SER A 171 -5.98 -16.76 -20.75
CA SER A 171 -7.16 -17.52 -21.20
C SER A 171 -6.98 -17.85 -22.69
N LYS A 172 -6.73 -19.14 -23.00
CA LYS A 172 -6.43 -19.62 -24.36
C LYS A 172 -7.56 -19.42 -25.39
N ASN A 173 -8.75 -18.97 -24.97
CA ASN A 173 -9.96 -18.95 -25.81
C ASN A 173 -10.40 -17.56 -26.29
N LYS A 174 -9.61 -16.49 -26.12
CA LYS A 174 -9.90 -15.17 -26.71
C LYS A 174 -8.73 -14.72 -27.58
N GLY A 175 -9.01 -14.38 -28.84
CA GLY A 175 -8.01 -13.86 -29.77
C GLY A 175 -7.43 -12.52 -29.30
N TYR A 176 -6.22 -12.22 -29.74
CA TYR A 176 -5.48 -10.97 -29.47
C TYR A 176 -6.05 -9.78 -30.25
N GLY A 177 -7.35 -9.49 -30.10
CA GLY A 177 -7.99 -8.37 -30.78
C GLY A 177 -7.58 -7.02 -30.18
N LEU A 178 -7.12 -6.07 -31.02
CA LEU A 178 -6.96 -4.66 -30.63
C LEU A 178 -8.30 -4.04 -30.19
N ASP A 179 -9.42 -4.57 -30.66
CA ASP A 179 -10.77 -4.16 -30.21
C ASP A 179 -10.99 -4.44 -28.72
N ASP A 180 -10.28 -5.43 -28.16
CA ASP A 180 -10.29 -5.70 -26.72
C ASP A 180 -9.48 -4.65 -25.95
N LEU A 181 -8.52 -3.96 -26.57
CA LEU A 181 -7.71 -2.94 -25.90
C LEU A 181 -8.55 -1.72 -25.54
N PHE A 182 -9.41 -1.24 -26.45
CA PHE A 182 -10.20 0.00 -26.26
C PHE A 182 -11.55 -0.22 -25.57
N ARG A 183 -11.69 -1.31 -24.82
CA ARG A 183 -12.93 -1.66 -24.11
C ARG A 183 -13.14 -0.81 -22.86
N THR A 184 -14.20 0.01 -22.88
CA THR A 184 -14.52 1.00 -21.83
C THR A 184 -14.99 0.36 -20.51
N ASP A 185 -15.46 -0.88 -20.53
CA ASP A 185 -15.82 -1.63 -19.32
C ASP A 185 -14.62 -1.81 -18.39
N MET A 186 -13.41 -1.87 -18.93
CA MET A 186 -12.18 -1.98 -18.15
C MET A 186 -11.91 -0.70 -17.34
N ILE A 187 -12.09 0.47 -17.94
CA ILE A 187 -11.97 1.76 -17.26
C ILE A 187 -13.01 1.87 -16.14
N LYS A 188 -14.26 1.50 -16.44
CA LYS A 188 -15.35 1.51 -15.46
C LYS A 188 -15.01 0.63 -14.25
N GLN A 189 -14.41 -0.55 -14.47
CA GLN A 189 -13.98 -1.44 -13.39
C GLN A 189 -12.83 -0.86 -12.55
N MET A 190 -11.84 -0.19 -13.16
CA MET A 190 -10.74 0.43 -12.42
C MET A 190 -11.25 1.58 -11.53
N ILE A 191 -12.05 2.48 -12.09
CA ILE A 191 -12.65 3.59 -11.34
C ILE A 191 -13.56 3.04 -10.24
N HIS A 192 -14.37 2.04 -10.54
CA HIS A 192 -15.22 1.39 -9.55
C HIS A 192 -14.39 0.77 -8.42
N THR A 193 -13.28 0.10 -8.73
CA THR A 193 -12.37 -0.49 -7.72
C THR A 193 -11.79 0.57 -6.78
N ALA A 194 -11.46 1.77 -7.29
CA ALA A 194 -10.96 2.87 -6.47
C ALA A 194 -12.07 3.63 -5.70
N THR A 195 -13.29 3.71 -6.26
CA THR A 195 -14.41 4.47 -5.69
C THR A 195 -15.36 3.65 -4.83
N ARG A 196 -15.26 2.31 -4.87
CA ARG A 196 -16.09 1.39 -4.08
C ARG A 196 -16.09 1.81 -2.60
N PRO A 197 -17.27 1.83 -1.93
CA PRO A 197 -17.33 2.08 -0.50
C PRO A 197 -16.55 0.98 0.24
N ARG A 198 -15.61 1.40 1.09
CA ARG A 198 -14.83 0.53 1.98
C ARG A 198 -15.12 0.94 3.43
N SER A 199 -15.08 -0.01 4.35
CA SER A 199 -15.18 0.24 5.79
C SER A 199 -14.01 1.11 6.27
N ASP A 200 -14.20 1.87 7.35
CA ASP A 200 -13.14 2.58 8.09
C ASP A 200 -12.23 3.52 7.27
N ASN A 201 -12.78 4.58 6.65
CA ASN A 201 -12.02 5.67 5.99
C ASN A 201 -10.99 5.24 4.91
N ASP A 202 -10.87 3.95 4.59
CA ASP A 202 -9.87 3.40 3.66
C ASP A 202 -9.97 3.99 2.26
N ARG A 203 -11.21 4.28 1.81
CA ARG A 203 -11.45 4.99 0.55
C ARG A 203 -10.73 6.33 0.50
N THR A 204 -10.85 7.13 1.55
CA THR A 204 -10.20 8.45 1.63
C THR A 204 -8.68 8.31 1.65
N ILE A 205 -8.16 7.30 2.36
CA ILE A 205 -6.71 7.02 2.40
C ILE A 205 -6.18 6.66 1.00
N ILE A 206 -6.90 5.83 0.24
CA ILE A 206 -6.51 5.48 -1.13
C ILE A 206 -6.43 6.73 -2.02
N TRP A 207 -7.43 7.62 -1.98
CA TRP A 207 -7.41 8.85 -2.77
C TRP A 207 -6.29 9.82 -2.37
N LEU A 208 -5.96 9.92 -1.08
CA LEU A 208 -4.79 10.69 -0.64
C LEU A 208 -3.48 10.09 -1.18
N ILE A 209 -3.34 8.76 -1.18
CA ILE A 209 -2.16 8.09 -1.74
C ILE A 209 -2.06 8.31 -3.26
N VAL A 210 -3.17 8.18 -3.99
CA VAL A 210 -3.23 8.46 -5.44
C VAL A 210 -2.82 9.91 -5.71
N THR A 211 -3.32 10.87 -4.92
CA THR A 211 -2.96 12.28 -5.03
C THR A 211 -1.47 12.51 -4.74
N ASN A 212 -0.91 11.82 -3.74
CA ASN A 212 0.52 11.93 -3.45
C ASN A 212 1.38 11.44 -4.59
N PHE A 213 1.06 10.29 -5.19
CA PHE A 213 1.77 9.77 -6.36
C PHE A 213 1.68 10.71 -7.57
N ALA A 214 0.52 11.35 -7.75
CA ALA A 214 0.31 12.33 -8.80
C ALA A 214 1.18 13.58 -8.59
N LEU A 215 1.22 14.11 -7.35
CA LEU A 215 2.03 15.26 -6.99
C LEU A 215 3.53 14.97 -7.04
N THR A 216 3.98 13.80 -6.59
CA THR A 216 5.42 13.46 -6.66
C THR A 216 5.89 13.32 -8.11
N MET A 217 5.08 12.76 -9.01
CA MET A 217 5.40 12.75 -10.44
C MET A 217 5.40 14.15 -11.06
N PHE A 218 4.41 14.98 -10.73
CA PHE A 218 4.37 16.37 -11.19
C PHE A 218 5.65 17.14 -10.83
N LEU A 219 6.10 16.99 -9.57
CA LEU A 219 7.34 17.60 -9.08
C LEU A 219 8.59 17.07 -9.77
N GLN A 220 8.66 15.76 -9.96
CA GLN A 220 9.81 15.10 -10.56
C GLN A 220 9.97 15.51 -12.03
N GLU A 221 8.89 15.46 -12.81
CA GLU A 221 8.91 15.80 -14.23
C GLU A 221 9.27 17.27 -14.44
N GLY A 222 8.58 18.19 -13.75
CA GLY A 222 8.83 19.62 -13.87
C GLY A 222 10.24 20.03 -13.45
N SER A 223 10.75 19.46 -12.35
CA SER A 223 12.09 19.79 -11.85
C SER A 223 13.22 19.20 -12.69
N ASN A 224 13.07 17.97 -13.23
CA ASN A 224 14.17 17.28 -13.91
C ASN A 224 14.58 17.97 -15.21
N ILE A 225 13.61 18.50 -15.96
CA ILE A 225 13.84 19.18 -17.24
C ILE A 225 14.67 20.45 -17.08
N LEU A 226 14.44 21.18 -15.98
CA LEU A 226 15.08 22.48 -15.75
C LEU A 226 16.37 22.38 -14.94
N PHE A 227 16.60 21.28 -14.22
CA PHE A 227 17.71 21.22 -13.26
C PHE A 227 19.09 21.40 -13.91
N PHE A 228 19.28 20.86 -15.11
CA PHE A 228 20.52 21.09 -15.87
C PHE A 228 20.66 22.55 -16.30
N LEU A 229 19.60 23.15 -16.87
CA LEU A 229 19.58 24.56 -17.29
C LEU A 229 19.84 25.50 -16.09
N TYR A 230 19.25 25.20 -14.94
CA TYR A 230 19.49 25.90 -13.68
C TYR A 230 20.95 25.81 -13.22
N ALA A 231 21.52 24.61 -13.18
CA ALA A 231 22.90 24.40 -12.75
C ALA A 231 23.89 25.10 -13.71
N ARG A 232 23.56 25.09 -15.00
CA ARG A 232 24.28 25.77 -16.06
C ARG A 232 24.22 27.29 -15.90
N GLU A 233 23.04 27.89 -15.76
CA GLU A 233 22.92 29.35 -15.62
C GLU A 233 23.58 29.85 -14.33
N LYS A 234 23.35 29.17 -13.21
CA LYS A 234 23.76 29.68 -11.89
C LYS A 234 25.23 29.42 -11.58
N PHE A 235 25.76 28.27 -12.00
CA PHE A 235 27.12 27.82 -11.65
C PHE A 235 28.01 27.61 -12.87
N GLY A 236 27.47 27.74 -14.08
CA GLY A 236 28.20 27.47 -15.32
C GLY A 236 28.63 26.01 -15.44
N TRP A 237 27.86 25.06 -14.88
CA TRP A 237 28.22 23.65 -14.94
C TRP A 237 28.18 23.09 -16.36
N LYS A 238 29.20 22.30 -16.71
CA LYS A 238 29.21 21.52 -17.95
C LYS A 238 28.44 20.21 -17.76
N LEU A 239 28.18 19.51 -18.86
CA LEU A 239 27.55 18.18 -18.85
C LEU A 239 28.30 17.19 -17.94
N GLU A 240 29.63 17.25 -17.93
CA GLU A 240 30.49 16.40 -17.11
C GLU A 240 30.27 16.63 -15.60
N ASP A 241 30.34 17.88 -15.15
CA ASP A 241 30.14 18.26 -13.74
C ASP A 241 28.75 17.84 -13.25
N PHE A 242 27.73 18.11 -14.05
CA PHE A 242 26.35 17.77 -13.73
C PHE A 242 26.13 16.26 -13.68
N SER A 243 26.78 15.51 -14.57
CA SER A 243 26.73 14.05 -14.56
C SER A 243 27.37 13.47 -13.30
N ILE A 244 28.54 13.99 -12.88
CA ILE A 244 29.19 13.60 -11.62
C ILE A 244 28.27 13.88 -10.43
N PHE A 245 27.63 15.05 -10.39
CA PHE A 245 26.67 15.38 -9.34
C PHE A 245 25.51 14.38 -9.29
N ILE A 246 24.90 14.04 -10.43
CA ILE A 246 23.79 13.08 -10.49
C ILE A 246 24.23 11.69 -10.01
N ILE A 247 25.44 11.24 -10.36
CA ILE A 247 25.98 9.95 -9.92
C ILE A 247 26.08 9.92 -8.38
N VAL A 248 26.71 10.94 -7.79
CA VAL A 248 26.86 11.04 -6.33
C VAL A 248 25.48 11.14 -5.67
N ALA A 249 24.57 11.96 -6.20
CA ALA A 249 23.21 12.11 -5.67
C ALA A 249 22.42 10.81 -5.71
N THR A 250 22.52 10.04 -6.79
CA THR A 250 21.82 8.76 -6.93
C THR A 250 22.31 7.74 -5.90
N ILE A 251 23.63 7.66 -5.68
CA ILE A 251 24.22 6.77 -4.66
C ILE A 251 23.74 7.18 -3.27
N VAL A 252 23.77 8.49 -2.95
CA VAL A 252 23.32 9.01 -1.65
C VAL A 252 21.84 8.71 -1.42
N ILE A 253 20.97 8.86 -2.43
CA ILE A 253 19.53 8.55 -2.32
C ILE A 253 19.31 7.05 -2.07
N ILE A 254 20.07 6.16 -2.72
CA ILE A 254 19.96 4.71 -2.52
C ILE A 254 20.34 4.35 -1.07
N ILE A 255 21.51 4.80 -0.62
CA ILE A 255 21.99 4.57 0.75
C ILE A 255 21.00 5.16 1.76
N GLY A 256 20.53 6.38 1.50
CA GLY A 256 19.58 7.11 2.33
C GLY A 256 18.24 6.42 2.50
N THR A 257 17.68 5.90 1.40
CA THR A 257 16.40 5.18 1.43
C THR A 257 16.53 3.88 2.21
N GLN A 258 17.63 3.14 2.02
CA GLN A 258 17.88 1.90 2.75
C GLN A 258 18.12 2.15 4.25
N LEU A 259 18.87 3.20 4.59
CA LEU A 259 19.08 3.62 5.97
C LEU A 259 17.77 4.08 6.61
N GLY A 260 16.95 4.84 5.90
CA GLY A 260 15.67 5.34 6.37
C GLY A 260 14.68 4.22 6.71
N VAL A 261 14.57 3.19 5.87
CA VAL A 261 13.72 2.02 6.16
C VAL A 261 14.24 1.23 7.35
N ARG A 262 15.57 1.06 7.48
CA ARG A 262 16.17 0.41 8.66
C ARG A 262 15.92 1.22 9.93
N LEU A 263 16.06 2.54 9.87
CA LEU A 263 15.86 3.44 11.00
C LEU A 263 14.40 3.41 11.47
N LYS A 264 13.44 3.43 10.54
CA LYS A 264 12.02 3.23 10.82
C LYS A 264 11.79 1.96 11.66
N ASN A 265 12.34 0.83 11.21
CA ASN A 265 12.15 -0.46 11.88
C ASN A 265 12.85 -0.50 13.24
N LYS A 266 14.04 0.11 13.38
CA LYS A 266 14.77 0.17 14.66
C LYS A 266 14.06 1.04 15.71
N LEU A 267 13.45 2.14 15.27
CA LEU A 267 12.74 3.09 16.13
C LEU A 267 11.24 2.80 16.25
N ASN A 268 10.73 1.73 15.63
CA ASN A 268 9.30 1.38 15.57
C ASN A 268 8.39 2.56 15.16
N LEU A 269 8.86 3.37 14.21
CA LEU A 269 8.12 4.53 13.73
C LEU A 269 6.97 4.12 12.81
N SER A 270 5.85 4.84 12.90
CA SER A 270 4.72 4.67 11.97
C SER A 270 5.10 5.10 10.54
N ASP A 271 4.58 4.39 9.53
CA ASP A 271 4.83 4.69 8.10
C ASP A 271 4.58 6.17 7.76
N SER A 272 3.45 6.72 8.21
CA SER A 272 3.10 8.11 7.94
C SER A 272 4.01 9.10 8.68
N GLY A 273 4.47 8.77 9.89
CA GLY A 273 5.40 9.63 10.65
C GLY A 273 6.77 9.72 9.98
N THR A 274 7.32 8.59 9.53
CA THR A 274 8.60 8.55 8.79
C THR A 274 8.50 9.30 7.46
N ALA A 275 7.35 9.23 6.78
CA ALA A 275 7.12 9.99 5.55
C ALA A 275 7.13 11.50 5.82
N ILE A 276 6.46 11.97 6.87
CA ILE A 276 6.43 13.39 7.25
C ILE A 276 7.85 13.89 7.58
N SER A 277 8.64 13.14 8.35
CA SER A 277 10.02 13.55 8.65
C SER A 277 10.88 13.64 7.38
N ALA A 278 10.71 12.72 6.43
CA ALA A 278 11.42 12.77 5.15
C ALA A 278 10.98 13.96 4.29
N LEU A 279 9.69 14.31 4.31
CA LEU A 279 9.18 15.47 3.55
C LEU A 279 9.70 16.79 4.13
N ILE A 280 9.83 16.90 5.45
CA ILE A 280 10.44 18.10 6.08
C ILE A 280 11.88 18.29 5.62
N THR A 281 12.68 17.22 5.56
CA THR A 281 14.06 17.34 5.07
C THR A 281 14.12 17.65 3.57
N LEU A 282 13.15 17.20 2.78
CA LEU A 282 13.02 17.56 1.37
C LEU A 282 12.61 19.02 1.16
N ILE A 283 11.71 19.55 1.98
CA ILE A 283 11.36 20.97 1.96
C ILE A 283 12.62 21.80 2.24
N LEU A 284 13.38 21.46 3.29
CA LEU A 284 14.63 22.14 3.61
C LEU A 284 15.66 22.04 2.48
N SER A 285 15.84 20.86 1.88
CA SER A 285 16.73 20.64 0.73
C SER A 285 16.37 21.52 -0.47
N ASN A 286 15.08 21.62 -0.82
CA ASN A 286 14.64 22.47 -1.94
C ASN A 286 14.81 23.96 -1.63
N LEU A 287 14.57 24.41 -0.40
CA LEU A 287 14.83 25.80 0.00
C LEU A 287 16.32 26.17 -0.11
N ILE A 288 17.22 25.26 0.28
CA ILE A 288 18.66 25.44 0.11
C ILE A 288 19.03 25.54 -1.38
N ASN A 289 18.45 24.68 -2.23
CA ASN A 289 18.64 24.78 -3.68
C ASN A 289 18.12 26.11 -4.24
N ALA A 290 16.98 26.62 -3.76
CA ALA A 290 16.39 27.87 -4.23
C ALA A 290 17.28 29.09 -3.96
N ILE A 291 17.88 29.15 -2.77
CA ILE A 291 18.70 30.29 -2.31
C ILE A 291 20.18 30.12 -2.71
N GLY A 292 20.63 28.88 -2.93
CA GLY A 292 22.05 28.56 -3.02
C GLY A 292 22.81 29.32 -4.11
N THR A 293 23.80 30.13 -3.72
CA THR A 293 24.63 30.94 -4.62
C THR A 293 25.91 30.27 -5.11
N LYS A 294 26.42 29.27 -4.37
CA LYS A 294 27.58 28.45 -4.71
C LYS A 294 27.17 27.02 -5.05
N SER A 295 27.97 26.35 -5.90
CA SER A 295 27.81 24.94 -6.27
C SER A 295 27.78 24.00 -5.05
N GLN A 296 28.53 24.33 -4.00
CA GLN A 296 28.57 23.59 -2.73
C GLN A 296 27.19 23.45 -2.07
N HIS A 297 26.28 24.43 -2.25
CA HIS A 297 24.94 24.36 -1.68
C HIS A 297 24.12 23.19 -2.27
N LEU A 298 24.35 22.81 -3.53
CA LEU A 298 23.68 21.65 -4.14
C LEU A 298 24.08 20.33 -3.46
N TYR A 299 25.36 20.18 -3.12
CA TYR A 299 25.86 19.01 -2.40
C TYR A 299 25.33 18.95 -0.95
N ILE A 300 25.26 20.10 -0.27
CA ILE A 300 24.67 20.19 1.08
C ILE A 300 23.17 19.84 1.03
N ALA A 301 22.44 20.40 0.06
CA ALA A 301 21.02 20.11 -0.13
C ALA A 301 20.77 18.63 -0.42
N MET A 302 21.64 17.98 -1.20
CA MET A 302 21.59 16.53 -1.45
C MET A 302 21.73 15.71 -0.16
N ILE A 303 22.67 16.05 0.72
CA ILE A 303 22.87 15.35 2.00
C ILE A 303 21.66 15.54 2.93
N ILE A 304 21.12 16.75 3.02
CA ILE A 304 19.90 17.01 3.81
C ILE A 304 18.70 16.25 3.21
N GLY A 305 18.61 16.22 1.89
CA GLY A 305 17.59 15.52 1.11
C GLY A 305 17.82 14.02 0.96
N ILE A 306 18.69 13.39 1.75
CA ILE A 306 19.07 11.97 1.64
C ILE A 306 17.87 11.00 1.67
N PHE A 307 16.77 11.41 2.29
CA PHE A 307 15.54 10.62 2.40
C PHE A 307 14.55 10.79 1.25
N ARG A 308 14.99 11.30 0.08
CA ARG A 308 14.14 11.55 -1.09
C ARG A 308 13.28 10.37 -1.54
N GLY A 309 13.79 9.13 -1.40
CA GLY A 309 13.05 7.92 -1.81
C GLY A 309 12.04 7.37 -0.79
N LEU A 310 12.01 7.89 0.45
CA LEU A 310 11.12 7.36 1.49
C LEU A 310 9.62 7.61 1.24
N PRO A 311 9.16 8.82 0.85
CA PRO A 311 7.72 9.08 0.70
C PRO A 311 7.02 8.12 -0.27
N ASP A 312 7.61 7.86 -1.44
CA ASP A 312 7.05 6.94 -2.43
C ASP A 312 7.05 5.49 -1.94
N THR A 313 8.14 5.06 -1.27
CA THR A 313 8.24 3.71 -0.69
C THR A 313 7.17 3.49 0.38
N LEU A 314 6.93 4.51 1.22
CA LEU A 314 5.94 4.45 2.29
C LEU A 314 4.51 4.52 1.76
N ASN A 315 4.23 5.30 0.72
CA ASN A 315 2.95 5.27 0.01
C ASN A 315 2.64 3.86 -0.51
N ARG A 316 3.62 3.19 -1.13
CA ARG A 316 3.46 1.79 -1.59
C ARG A 316 3.22 0.81 -0.45
N SER A 317 3.97 0.96 0.65
CA SER A 317 3.80 0.16 1.88
C SER A 317 2.38 0.26 2.42
N ILE A 318 1.88 1.50 2.61
CA ILE A 318 0.53 1.74 3.14
C ILE A 318 -0.53 1.20 2.18
N LEU A 319 -0.38 1.46 0.88
CA LEU A 319 -1.34 0.99 -0.14
C LEU A 319 -1.49 -0.53 -0.12
N ALA A 320 -0.37 -1.26 -0.05
CA ALA A 320 -0.36 -2.72 -0.01
C ALA A 320 -1.00 -3.31 1.26
N THR A 321 -1.10 -2.55 2.35
CA THR A 321 -1.80 -3.00 3.56
C THR A 321 -3.33 -2.85 3.49
N ILE A 322 -3.83 -1.98 2.61
CA ILE A 322 -5.26 -1.64 2.50
C ILE A 322 -5.90 -2.40 1.34
N VAL A 323 -5.15 -2.60 0.25
CA VAL A 323 -5.66 -3.16 -1.00
C VAL A 323 -5.30 -4.65 -1.10
N ALA A 324 -6.29 -5.47 -1.42
CA ALA A 324 -6.09 -6.89 -1.65
C ALA A 324 -5.22 -7.15 -2.90
N SER A 325 -4.41 -8.20 -2.87
CA SER A 325 -3.44 -8.53 -3.92
C SER A 325 -4.06 -8.72 -5.32
N ASN A 326 -5.32 -9.13 -5.40
CA ASN A 326 -6.08 -9.28 -6.65
C ASN A 326 -6.57 -7.96 -7.26
N GLU A 327 -6.66 -6.88 -6.46
CA GLU A 327 -7.09 -5.54 -6.90
C GLU A 327 -5.90 -4.58 -7.15
N MET A 328 -4.67 -4.97 -6.76
CA MET A 328 -3.48 -4.13 -6.86
C MET A 328 -3.15 -3.67 -8.29
N GLY A 329 -3.32 -4.55 -9.28
CA GLY A 329 -3.04 -4.23 -10.69
C GLY A 329 -3.92 -3.09 -11.22
N LYS A 330 -5.20 -3.11 -10.87
CA LYS A 330 -6.19 -2.09 -11.26
C LYS A 330 -5.88 -0.73 -10.63
N ILE A 331 -5.52 -0.71 -9.34
CA ILE A 331 -5.19 0.54 -8.64
C ILE A 331 -3.86 1.12 -9.14
N ASN A 332 -2.84 0.30 -9.38
CA ASN A 332 -1.58 0.77 -9.94
C ASN A 332 -1.74 1.32 -11.38
N SER A 333 -2.62 0.71 -12.18
CA SER A 333 -2.96 1.22 -13.51
C SER A 333 -3.65 2.59 -13.44
N LEU A 334 -4.57 2.77 -12.49
CA LEU A 334 -5.21 4.06 -12.24
C LEU A 334 -4.19 5.13 -11.79
N ILE A 335 -3.29 4.78 -10.86
CA ILE A 335 -2.21 5.68 -10.41
C ILE A 335 -1.35 6.10 -11.61
N GLY A 336 -0.90 5.14 -12.42
CA GLY A 336 -0.06 5.42 -13.60
C GLY A 336 -0.77 6.32 -14.62
N SER A 337 -2.07 6.12 -14.82
CA SER A 337 -2.87 6.96 -15.72
C SER A 337 -2.98 8.40 -15.24
N ILE A 338 -3.25 8.59 -13.94
CA ILE A 338 -3.31 9.93 -13.34
C ILE A 338 -1.94 10.60 -13.35
N GLN A 339 -0.86 9.86 -13.09
CA GLN A 339 0.51 10.37 -13.17
C GLN A 339 0.85 10.86 -14.58
N ALA A 340 0.53 10.08 -15.61
CA ALA A 340 0.76 10.47 -17.00
C ALA A 340 -0.03 11.74 -17.39
N MET A 341 -1.26 11.88 -16.90
CA MET A 341 -2.06 13.11 -17.08
C MET A 341 -1.43 14.31 -16.37
N CYS A 342 -0.92 14.14 -15.14
CA CYS A 342 -0.26 15.21 -14.40
C CYS A 342 1.00 15.73 -15.10
N SER A 343 1.75 14.87 -15.79
CA SER A 343 2.94 15.26 -16.54
C SER A 343 2.68 16.30 -17.63
N LEU A 344 1.47 16.32 -18.22
CA LEU A 344 1.07 17.31 -19.25
C LEU A 344 1.11 18.75 -18.73
N GLY A 345 0.77 18.95 -17.44
CA GLY A 345 0.76 20.28 -16.82
C GLY A 345 2.09 20.70 -16.21
N ALA A 346 2.96 19.72 -15.87
CA ALA A 346 4.20 19.99 -15.15
C ALA A 346 5.18 20.81 -16.00
N ALA A 347 5.51 20.37 -17.21
CA ALA A 347 6.55 21.03 -18.00
C ALA A 347 6.20 22.49 -18.38
N PRO A 348 4.98 22.83 -18.83
CA PRO A 348 4.62 24.21 -19.13
C PRO A 348 4.64 25.12 -17.89
N LEU A 349 4.13 24.64 -16.74
CA LEU A 349 4.12 25.45 -15.52
C LEU A 349 5.54 25.78 -15.07
N TYR A 350 6.42 24.78 -15.03
CA TYR A 350 7.81 24.95 -14.60
C TYR A 350 8.59 25.84 -15.56
N SER A 351 8.45 25.63 -16.87
CA SER A 351 9.11 26.45 -17.90
C SER A 351 8.61 27.90 -17.88
N TRP A 352 7.32 28.13 -17.63
CA TRP A 352 6.76 29.47 -17.47
C TRP A 352 7.38 30.21 -16.27
N ILE A 353 7.46 29.54 -15.11
CA ILE A 353 8.11 30.11 -13.92
C ILE A 353 9.57 30.41 -14.21
N TYR A 354 10.31 29.44 -14.75
CA TYR A 354 11.73 29.57 -15.04
C TYR A 354 12.01 30.72 -16.01
N LYS A 355 11.25 30.83 -17.10
CA LYS A 355 11.39 31.95 -18.06
C LYS A 355 11.16 33.30 -17.39
N LYS A 356 10.19 33.40 -16.47
CA LYS A 356 9.88 34.66 -15.76
C LYS A 356 10.92 35.00 -14.69
N THR A 357 11.59 34.01 -14.12
CA THR A 357 12.56 34.21 -13.04
C THR A 357 14.01 34.03 -13.47
N LEU A 358 14.28 33.83 -14.77
CA LEU A 358 15.61 33.48 -15.27
C LEU A 358 16.68 34.50 -14.85
N GLU A 359 16.41 35.79 -15.05
CA GLU A 359 17.37 36.86 -14.74
C GLU A 359 17.45 37.20 -13.25
N THR A 360 16.37 36.97 -12.48
CA THR A 360 16.30 37.35 -11.06
C THR A 360 16.72 36.22 -10.13
N ASN A 361 16.09 35.06 -10.25
CA ASN A 361 16.48 33.83 -9.57
C ASN A 361 16.06 32.59 -10.39
N PRO A 362 16.98 31.97 -11.16
CA PRO A 362 16.65 30.78 -11.95
C PRO A 362 16.24 29.58 -11.08
N GLY A 363 16.54 29.60 -9.78
CA GLY A 363 16.14 28.58 -8.82
C GLY A 363 14.75 28.78 -8.21
N ALA A 364 13.96 29.77 -8.63
CA ALA A 364 12.68 30.08 -8.01
C ALA A 364 11.67 28.92 -8.04
N TYR A 365 11.73 28.05 -9.05
CA TYR A 365 10.85 26.87 -9.13
C TYR A 365 11.06 25.88 -7.96
N PHE A 366 12.19 25.93 -7.26
CA PHE A 366 12.40 25.11 -6.05
C PHE A 366 11.49 25.55 -4.88
N TYR A 367 11.04 26.80 -4.84
CA TYR A 367 10.01 27.22 -3.87
C TYR A 367 8.67 26.56 -4.16
N LEU A 368 8.32 26.38 -5.44
CA LEU A 368 7.14 25.63 -5.84
C LEU A 368 7.25 24.16 -5.39
N ASN A 369 8.44 23.55 -5.54
CA ASN A 369 8.68 22.20 -5.01
C ASN A 369 8.41 22.12 -3.50
N ALA A 370 8.94 23.08 -2.73
CA ALA A 370 8.74 23.15 -1.29
C ALA A 370 7.25 23.25 -0.90
N LEU A 371 6.47 24.05 -1.64
CA LEU A 371 5.02 24.17 -1.43
C LEU A 371 4.28 22.84 -1.64
N PHE A 372 4.51 22.17 -2.76
CA PHE A 372 3.85 20.88 -3.02
C PHE A 372 4.33 19.76 -2.08
N PHE A 373 5.61 19.74 -1.69
CA PHE A 373 6.06 18.81 -0.64
C PHE A 373 5.36 19.09 0.70
N GLY A 374 5.06 20.35 1.01
CA GLY A 374 4.21 20.74 2.14
C GLY A 374 2.80 20.17 2.05
N ILE A 375 2.16 20.26 0.87
CA ILE A 375 0.82 19.67 0.62
C ILE A 375 0.87 18.15 0.81
N ILE A 376 1.90 17.49 0.29
CA ILE A 376 2.11 16.04 0.49
C ILE A 376 2.29 15.73 1.98
N ALA A 377 3.01 16.56 2.75
CA ALA A 377 3.16 16.36 4.19
C ALA A 377 1.83 16.47 4.95
N LEU A 378 0.98 17.43 4.59
CA LEU A 378 -0.38 17.59 5.15
C LEU A 378 -1.27 16.37 4.84
N SER A 379 -1.14 15.80 3.64
CA SER A 379 -1.85 14.57 3.28
C SER A 379 -1.43 13.39 4.17
N PHE A 380 -0.12 13.21 4.44
CA PHE A 380 0.38 12.16 5.31
C PHE A 380 -0.04 12.39 6.77
N GLY A 381 -0.11 13.65 7.22
CA GLY A 381 -0.69 14.01 8.51
C GLY A 381 -2.16 13.59 8.63
N SER A 382 -2.94 13.79 7.56
CA SER A 382 -4.33 13.35 7.48
C SER A 382 -4.46 11.83 7.51
N ILE A 383 -3.61 11.11 6.79
CA ILE A 383 -3.52 9.63 6.83
C ILE A 383 -3.17 9.16 8.24
N HIS A 384 -2.18 9.78 8.89
CA HIS A 384 -1.76 9.43 10.24
C HIS A 384 -2.92 9.58 11.25
N LYS A 385 -3.64 10.69 11.18
CA LYS A 385 -4.81 10.96 12.06
C LYS A 385 -5.93 9.94 11.84
N MET A 386 -6.25 9.60 10.59
CA MET A 386 -7.29 8.61 10.28
C MET A 386 -6.90 7.22 10.77
N ARG A 387 -5.67 6.76 10.51
CA ARG A 387 -5.18 5.46 10.97
C ARG A 387 -5.06 5.39 12.49
N GLY A 388 -4.66 6.47 13.14
CA GLY A 388 -4.61 6.57 14.60
C GLY A 388 -5.97 6.33 15.26
N LYS A 389 -7.04 6.94 14.72
CA LYS A 389 -8.42 6.73 15.20
C LYS A 389 -8.88 5.28 15.02
N ILE A 390 -8.58 4.66 13.87
CA ILE A 390 -8.93 3.27 13.59
C ILE A 390 -8.25 2.32 14.58
N ASN A 391 -6.96 2.53 14.84
CA ASN A 391 -6.21 1.70 15.80
C ASN A 391 -6.78 1.83 17.23
N GLN A 392 -7.15 3.04 17.66
CA GLN A 392 -7.79 3.25 18.96
C GLN A 392 -9.15 2.54 19.07
N ASN A 393 -9.99 2.65 18.03
CA ASN A 393 -11.28 1.95 17.99
C ASN A 393 -11.09 0.43 18.04
N ASN A 394 -10.14 -0.11 17.28
CA ASN A 394 -9.84 -1.54 17.27
C ASN A 394 -9.28 -2.05 18.61
N ASP A 395 -8.42 -1.28 19.28
CA ASP A 395 -7.91 -1.65 20.61
C ASP A 395 -9.03 -1.62 21.67
N SER A 396 -9.93 -0.63 21.61
CA SER A 396 -11.11 -0.58 22.49
C SER A 396 -12.06 -1.78 22.27
N ARG A 397 -12.30 -2.16 21.02
CA ARG A 397 -13.12 -3.34 20.66
C ARG A 397 -12.45 -4.64 21.04
N SER A 398 -11.13 -4.73 20.90
CA SER A 398 -10.33 -5.91 21.29
C SER A 398 -10.33 -6.09 22.81
N LYS A 399 -10.13 -5.02 23.58
CA LYS A 399 -10.26 -5.02 25.05
C LYS A 399 -11.66 -5.44 25.50
N LYS A 400 -12.72 -4.97 24.83
CA LYS A 400 -14.11 -5.37 25.10
C LYS A 400 -14.34 -6.86 24.78
N THR A 401 -13.77 -7.35 23.67
CA THR A 401 -13.87 -8.75 23.25
C THR A 401 -13.10 -9.67 24.20
N ILE A 402 -11.87 -9.33 24.58
CA ILE A 402 -11.07 -10.06 25.57
C ILE A 402 -11.78 -10.10 26.93
N LYS A 403 -12.35 -8.98 27.38
CA LYS A 403 -13.17 -8.95 28.61
C LYS A 403 -14.41 -9.85 28.52
N THR A 404 -14.98 -10.00 27.32
CA THR A 404 -16.11 -10.91 27.08
C THR A 404 -15.67 -12.38 27.02
N ILE A 405 -14.52 -12.67 26.41
CA ILE A 405 -13.93 -14.03 26.34
C ILE A 405 -13.44 -14.49 27.72
N LEU A 406 -12.84 -13.62 28.53
CA LEU A 406 -12.46 -13.92 29.92
C LEU A 406 -13.68 -14.24 30.81
N ASN A 407 -14.87 -13.79 30.42
CA ASN A 407 -16.13 -14.17 31.08
C ASN A 407 -16.69 -15.52 30.58
N ILE A 408 -16.07 -16.17 29.60
CA ILE A 408 -16.32 -17.58 29.26
C ILE A 408 -15.52 -18.42 30.25
N LYS A 409 -16.20 -18.95 31.27
CA LYS A 409 -15.60 -19.67 32.41
C LYS A 409 -14.72 -20.85 31.95
N ALA A 410 -13.41 -20.74 32.17
CA ALA A 410 -12.62 -21.89 32.58
C ALA A 410 -13.13 -22.37 33.95
N CYS A 411 -13.10 -23.68 34.19
CA CYS A 411 -13.44 -24.29 35.47
C CYS A 411 -12.59 -23.72 36.61
N ASP A 412 -13.16 -23.53 37.80
CA ASP A 412 -12.35 -23.33 39.00
C ASP A 412 -11.50 -24.58 39.26
N VAL A 413 -10.25 -24.44 39.75
CA VAL A 413 -9.30 -25.56 39.89
C VAL A 413 -9.86 -26.70 40.78
N LYS A 414 -10.77 -26.36 41.70
CA LYS A 414 -11.44 -27.32 42.60
C LYS A 414 -12.57 -28.13 41.93
N ASP A 415 -13.08 -27.64 40.80
CA ASP A 415 -14.18 -28.25 40.06
C ASP A 415 -13.68 -29.06 38.84
N ALA A 416 -12.37 -29.05 38.58
CA ALA A 416 -11.74 -29.83 37.52
C ALA A 416 -11.44 -31.25 38.02
N HIS A 417 -11.94 -32.26 37.31
CA HIS A 417 -11.75 -33.65 37.70
C HIS A 417 -11.78 -34.56 36.47
N TYR A 418 -11.30 -35.80 36.63
CA TYR A 418 -11.52 -36.84 35.64
C TYR A 418 -12.93 -37.38 35.78
N GLY A 419 -13.71 -37.33 34.70
CA GLY A 419 -15.06 -37.87 34.68
C GLY A 419 -15.47 -38.33 33.29
N CYS A 420 -16.72 -38.77 33.16
CA CYS A 420 -17.31 -39.23 31.91
C CYS A 420 -18.56 -38.43 31.59
N ARG A 421 -18.86 -38.31 30.30
CA ARG A 421 -20.11 -37.74 29.78
C ARG A 421 -20.70 -38.66 28.71
N ILE A 422 -21.99 -38.52 28.47
CA ILE A 422 -22.65 -39.16 27.34
C ILE A 422 -22.54 -38.20 26.17
N ASP A 423 -21.89 -38.62 25.10
CA ASP A 423 -21.72 -37.87 23.87
C ASP A 423 -22.15 -38.78 22.70
N ASN A 424 -23.13 -38.33 21.91
CA ASN A 424 -23.74 -39.12 20.82
C ASN A 424 -24.13 -40.56 21.20
N GLY A 425 -24.72 -40.75 22.39
CA GLY A 425 -25.18 -42.07 22.86
C GLY A 425 -24.06 -43.03 23.30
N GLN A 426 -22.81 -42.56 23.36
CA GLN A 426 -21.68 -43.32 23.89
C GLN A 426 -21.04 -42.58 25.07
N CYS A 427 -20.47 -43.34 26.01
CA CYS A 427 -19.78 -42.79 27.17
C CYS A 427 -18.32 -42.46 26.85
N THR A 428 -17.99 -41.18 26.84
CA THR A 428 -16.64 -40.62 26.65
C THR A 428 -16.11 -40.08 27.97
N CYS A 429 -14.90 -40.49 28.37
CA CYS A 429 -14.27 -40.06 29.63
C CYS A 429 -13.01 -39.25 29.36
N ALA A 430 -12.87 -38.12 30.03
CA ALA A 430 -11.68 -37.28 29.97
C ALA A 430 -11.60 -36.37 31.21
N PHE A 431 -10.49 -35.65 31.34
CA PHE A 431 -10.32 -34.64 32.36
C PHE A 431 -11.04 -33.35 31.96
N GLY A 432 -11.92 -32.84 32.82
CA GLY A 432 -12.65 -31.60 32.53
C GLY A 432 -13.52 -31.13 33.69
N CYS A 433 -14.42 -30.17 33.41
CA CYS A 433 -15.24 -29.55 34.44
C CYS A 433 -16.26 -30.54 35.00
N LYS A 434 -16.54 -30.50 36.31
CA LYS A 434 -17.61 -31.26 36.95
C LYS A 434 -19.00 -31.04 36.33
N SER A 435 -19.23 -29.88 35.74
CA SER A 435 -20.46 -29.57 35.00
C SER A 435 -20.57 -30.31 33.66
N GLU A 436 -19.44 -30.63 33.01
CA GLU A 436 -19.35 -31.21 31.66
C GLU A 436 -19.12 -32.72 31.69
N PHE A 437 -18.24 -33.21 32.57
CA PHE A 437 -17.95 -34.63 32.80
C PHE A 437 -18.68 -35.13 34.04
N ARG A 438 -20.00 -35.32 33.92
CA ARG A 438 -20.89 -35.49 35.08
C ARG A 438 -20.74 -36.83 35.83
N TYR A 439 -20.31 -37.90 35.16
CA TYR A 439 -20.23 -39.24 35.73
C TYR A 439 -18.82 -39.52 36.28
N LEU A 440 -18.70 -40.09 37.46
CA LEU A 440 -17.38 -40.36 38.08
C LEU A 440 -16.66 -41.54 37.41
N SER A 441 -17.42 -42.43 36.78
CA SER A 441 -16.89 -43.62 36.11
C SER A 441 -17.65 -43.96 34.82
N ARG A 442 -16.99 -44.70 33.92
CA ARG A 442 -17.58 -45.13 32.65
C ARG A 442 -18.75 -46.09 32.86
N THR A 443 -18.69 -46.92 33.90
CA THR A 443 -19.76 -47.85 34.29
C THR A 443 -21.01 -47.12 34.77
N GLU A 444 -20.84 -46.07 35.57
CA GLU A 444 -21.94 -45.20 36.01
C GLU A 444 -22.61 -44.50 34.83
N CYS A 445 -21.82 -44.01 33.87
CA CYS A 445 -22.32 -43.44 32.61
C CYS A 445 -23.10 -44.48 31.76
N GLN A 446 -22.60 -45.72 31.66
CA GLN A 446 -23.27 -46.79 30.91
C GLN A 446 -24.56 -47.28 31.58
N ASN A 447 -24.60 -47.28 32.92
CA ASN A 447 -25.82 -47.59 33.67
C ASN A 447 -26.87 -46.48 33.51
N ALA A 448 -26.43 -45.22 33.38
CA ALA A 448 -27.32 -44.12 33.06
C ALA A 448 -27.94 -44.24 31.66
N LEU A 449 -27.20 -44.78 30.68
CA LEU A 449 -27.72 -45.09 29.33
C LEU A 449 -28.76 -46.23 29.32
N LYS A 450 -28.75 -47.14 30.30
CA LYS A 450 -29.60 -48.35 30.31
C LYS A 450 -30.99 -48.16 30.94
N GLY A 451 -31.25 -47.03 31.62
CA GLY A 451 -32.56 -46.69 32.22
C GLY A 451 -32.99 -47.60 33.39
N ARG A 452 -33.68 -47.06 34.41
CA ARG A 452 -34.29 -47.85 35.50
C ARG A 452 -35.81 -47.60 35.59
N ASN A 453 -36.56 -48.68 35.76
CA ASN A 453 -38.03 -48.80 35.67
C ASN A 453 -38.83 -48.32 36.91
N ASN A 454 -38.40 -47.30 37.66
CA ASN A 454 -39.18 -46.77 38.79
C ASN A 454 -39.23 -45.23 38.77
N ASN A 455 -40.39 -44.66 38.43
CA ASN A 455 -40.53 -43.25 38.08
C ASN A 455 -40.76 -42.36 39.31
N ILE A 456 -39.65 -41.91 39.92
CA ILE A 456 -39.61 -41.07 41.13
C ILE A 456 -40.33 -39.72 40.95
N CYS A 457 -40.55 -39.28 39.71
CA CYS A 457 -41.25 -38.04 39.40
C CYS A 457 -42.76 -38.06 39.63
N ASN A 458 -43.38 -39.22 39.83
CA ASN A 458 -44.82 -39.30 40.15
C ASN A 458 -45.16 -38.71 41.53
N GLN A 459 -44.17 -38.59 42.43
CA GLN A 459 -44.35 -37.99 43.76
C GLN A 459 -44.23 -36.45 43.74
N GLN A 460 -44.15 -35.83 42.56
CA GLN A 460 -44.01 -34.38 42.34
C GLN A 460 -43.01 -33.67 43.30
N PRO A 461 -41.74 -34.07 43.30
CA PRO A 461 -40.75 -33.53 44.24
C PRO A 461 -40.25 -32.11 43.91
N CYS A 462 -40.71 -31.50 42.81
CA CYS A 462 -40.29 -30.18 42.33
C CYS A 462 -41.33 -29.11 42.67
N ASN A 463 -40.91 -28.03 43.32
CA ASN A 463 -41.80 -26.95 43.72
C ASN A 463 -41.96 -25.90 42.60
N ASN A 464 -42.95 -25.02 42.74
CA ASN A 464 -43.19 -23.87 41.84
C ASN A 464 -43.32 -24.25 40.35
N GLY A 465 -43.96 -25.39 40.07
CA GLY A 465 -44.23 -25.86 38.71
C GLY A 465 -42.99 -26.41 37.96
N GLY A 466 -41.87 -26.64 38.64
CA GLY A 466 -40.67 -27.21 38.02
C GLY A 466 -40.92 -28.59 37.39
N LEU A 467 -40.38 -28.82 36.20
CA LEU A 467 -40.50 -30.09 35.49
C LEU A 467 -39.57 -31.14 36.12
N CYS A 468 -40.12 -32.25 36.59
CA CYS A 468 -39.34 -33.35 37.13
C CYS A 468 -38.84 -34.29 36.02
N ILE A 469 -37.55 -34.61 36.05
CA ILE A 469 -36.90 -35.56 35.14
C ILE A 469 -36.23 -36.64 35.99
N GLN A 470 -36.53 -37.91 35.74
CA GLN A 470 -35.90 -39.02 36.45
C GLN A 470 -34.43 -39.14 36.05
N ILE A 471 -33.54 -39.31 37.03
CA ILE A 471 -32.10 -39.48 36.79
C ILE A 471 -31.57 -40.70 37.54
N SER A 472 -30.47 -41.28 37.07
CA SER A 472 -29.96 -42.56 37.55
C SER A 472 -29.14 -42.50 38.85
N HIS A 473 -28.81 -41.29 39.34
CA HIS A 473 -28.05 -41.06 40.59
C HIS A 473 -28.99 -40.69 41.75
N SER A 474 -28.59 -40.94 43.02
CA SER A 474 -29.30 -40.45 44.22
C SER A 474 -29.42 -38.91 44.19
N PRO A 475 -30.60 -38.30 44.42
CA PRO A 475 -31.85 -38.86 44.95
C PRO A 475 -32.84 -39.44 43.91
N GLY A 476 -32.41 -39.63 42.66
CA GLY A 476 -33.15 -40.34 41.61
C GLY A 476 -34.04 -39.46 40.72
N TYR A 477 -34.02 -38.14 40.93
CA TYR A 477 -34.75 -37.16 40.13
C TYR A 477 -34.00 -35.82 40.05
N LYS A 478 -34.30 -35.03 39.03
CA LYS A 478 -33.81 -33.67 38.82
C LYS A 478 -34.97 -32.75 38.46
N CYS A 479 -35.06 -31.62 39.15
CA CYS A 479 -36.02 -30.57 38.83
C CYS A 479 -35.43 -29.59 37.81
N THR A 480 -36.21 -29.29 36.77
CA THR A 480 -35.93 -28.20 35.83
C THR A 480 -36.88 -27.06 36.14
N CYS A 481 -36.34 -25.96 36.67
CA CYS A 481 -37.15 -24.86 37.15
C CYS A 481 -37.72 -24.03 36.01
N LEU A 482 -38.97 -23.60 36.18
CA LEU A 482 -39.60 -22.62 35.30
C LEU A 482 -39.04 -21.22 35.57
N ASN A 483 -39.23 -20.34 34.59
CA ASN A 483 -38.73 -18.98 34.55
C ASN A 483 -38.94 -18.24 35.90
N GLY A 484 -37.84 -17.74 36.47
CA GLY A 484 -37.86 -16.95 37.71
C GLY A 484 -37.53 -17.73 39.00
N PHE A 485 -37.28 -19.04 38.94
CA PHE A 485 -36.92 -19.87 40.11
C PHE A 485 -35.65 -20.70 39.89
N PHE A 486 -34.94 -21.01 40.98
CA PHE A 486 -33.72 -21.83 40.97
C PHE A 486 -33.55 -22.67 42.24
N GLY A 487 -32.66 -23.66 42.18
CA GLY A 487 -32.32 -24.55 43.31
C GLY A 487 -32.75 -26.00 43.07
N SER A 488 -32.29 -26.92 43.94
CA SER A 488 -32.43 -28.38 43.76
C SER A 488 -33.88 -28.87 43.62
N ARG A 489 -34.85 -28.15 44.19
CA ARG A 489 -36.29 -28.38 44.04
C ARG A 489 -37.04 -27.14 43.57
N CYS A 490 -36.35 -26.16 42.96
CA CYS A 490 -36.94 -24.89 42.49
C CYS A 490 -37.57 -24.03 43.60
N GLN A 491 -37.00 -24.07 44.80
CA GLN A 491 -37.55 -23.43 45.99
C GLN A 491 -37.16 -21.94 46.15
N ARG A 492 -36.21 -21.40 45.37
CA ARG A 492 -35.74 -20.00 45.49
C ARG A 492 -36.13 -19.17 44.27
N LYS A 493 -36.48 -17.89 44.45
CA LYS A 493 -36.73 -16.92 43.36
C LYS A 493 -35.43 -16.27 42.89
N CYS A 494 -35.29 -16.04 41.59
CA CYS A 494 -34.12 -15.39 41.01
C CYS A 494 -33.98 -13.93 41.50
N PRO A 495 -32.76 -13.48 41.85
CA PRO A 495 -32.52 -12.13 42.36
C PRO A 495 -32.61 -11.08 41.24
N VAL A 496 -33.44 -10.06 41.43
CA VAL A 496 -33.77 -9.01 40.45
C VAL A 496 -32.53 -8.18 40.08
N PRO A 497 -32.35 -7.78 38.80
CA PRO A 497 -31.26 -6.91 38.37
C PRO A 497 -31.21 -5.61 39.19
N GLY A 498 -30.06 -5.30 39.79
CA GLY A 498 -29.86 -4.11 40.63
C GLY A 498 -29.83 -4.36 42.15
N THR A 499 -30.03 -5.61 42.60
CA THR A 499 -29.87 -5.99 44.02
C THR A 499 -28.42 -6.37 44.35
N PRO A 500 -27.95 -6.24 45.62
CA PRO A 500 -26.58 -6.57 46.01
C PRO A 500 -26.15 -8.01 45.65
N ASP A 501 -27.08 -8.97 45.73
CA ASP A 501 -26.84 -10.38 45.37
C ASP A 501 -26.60 -10.59 43.86
N TYR A 502 -27.09 -9.70 43.00
CA TYR A 502 -26.83 -9.70 41.56
C TYR A 502 -25.41 -9.18 41.25
N ILE A 503 -24.90 -8.23 42.04
CA ILE A 503 -23.60 -7.57 41.83
C ILE A 503 -22.42 -8.47 42.26
N LEU A 504 -22.63 -9.34 43.26
CA LEU A 504 -21.62 -10.29 43.75
C LEU A 504 -21.40 -11.54 42.86
N GLY A 505 -22.02 -11.62 41.68
CA GLY A 505 -21.75 -12.69 40.70
C GLY A 505 -22.24 -14.09 41.09
N LYS A 506 -23.05 -14.22 42.14
CA LYS A 506 -23.64 -15.50 42.60
C LYS A 506 -24.99 -15.77 41.92
N VAL A 507 -25.03 -15.70 40.59
CA VAL A 507 -26.26 -15.99 39.83
C VAL A 507 -26.18 -17.40 39.25
N SER A 508 -27.17 -18.24 39.56
CA SER A 508 -27.24 -19.61 39.02
C SER A 508 -27.50 -19.59 37.51
N HIS A 509 -27.01 -20.62 36.80
CA HIS A 509 -27.17 -20.73 35.34
C HIS A 509 -28.64 -20.75 34.90
N GLU A 510 -29.54 -21.20 35.79
CA GLU A 510 -31.00 -21.20 35.58
C GLU A 510 -31.57 -19.78 35.51
N CYS A 511 -31.10 -18.87 36.38
CA CYS A 511 -31.51 -17.46 36.37
C CYS A 511 -30.93 -16.67 35.17
N VAL A 512 -29.72 -17.00 34.72
CA VAL A 512 -29.12 -16.35 33.53
C VAL A 512 -29.95 -16.66 32.27
N ARG A 513 -30.49 -17.87 32.15
CA ARG A 513 -31.34 -18.27 31.03
C ARG A 513 -32.66 -17.48 30.99
N HIS A 514 -33.23 -17.19 32.16
CA HIS A 514 -34.43 -16.35 32.28
C HIS A 514 -34.18 -14.91 31.82
N TYR A 515 -33.08 -14.28 32.26
CA TYR A 515 -32.69 -12.94 31.81
C TYR A 515 -32.34 -12.87 30.32
N ALA A 516 -31.79 -13.95 29.76
CA ALA A 516 -31.53 -14.04 28.33
C ALA A 516 -32.82 -14.12 27.49
N ILE A 517 -33.88 -14.75 28.00
CA ILE A 517 -35.19 -14.83 27.34
C ILE A 517 -35.88 -13.46 27.38
N GLU A 518 -35.89 -12.77 28.54
CA GLU A 518 -36.45 -11.41 28.65
C GLU A 518 -35.74 -10.41 27.72
N ASN A 519 -34.40 -10.46 27.65
CA ASN A 519 -33.63 -9.61 26.75
C ASN A 519 -33.86 -9.94 25.26
N LYS A 520 -34.22 -11.17 24.91
CA LYS A 520 -34.55 -11.55 23.52
C LYS A 520 -35.84 -10.88 23.04
N THR A 521 -36.86 -10.84 23.90
CA THR A 521 -38.11 -10.09 23.68
C THR A 521 -37.91 -8.57 23.56
N ILE A 522 -36.89 -8.02 24.24
CA ILE A 522 -36.53 -6.60 24.12
C ILE A 522 -35.76 -6.35 22.81
N SER A 523 -34.87 -7.26 22.43
CA SER A 523 -34.08 -7.16 21.19
C SER A 523 -34.95 -7.30 19.93
N GLU A 524 -35.95 -8.19 19.94
CA GLU A 524 -36.92 -8.34 18.83
C GLU A 524 -37.86 -7.12 18.70
N LYS A 525 -38.19 -6.44 19.82
CA LYS A 525 -38.91 -5.15 19.80
C LYS A 525 -38.07 -3.97 19.28
N ILE A 526 -36.74 -4.08 19.31
CA ILE A 526 -35.83 -3.05 18.79
C ILE A 526 -35.59 -3.28 17.28
N GLU A 527 -35.44 -4.52 16.83
CA GLU A 527 -35.23 -4.85 15.40
C GLU A 527 -36.45 -4.53 14.51
N THR A 528 -37.66 -4.70 15.03
CA THR A 528 -38.91 -4.32 14.32
C THR A 528 -39.09 -2.81 14.16
N LYS A 529 -38.38 -1.99 14.94
CA LYS A 529 -38.41 -0.53 14.82
C LYS A 529 -37.36 0.03 13.83
N TRP A 530 -36.39 -0.78 13.41
CA TRP A 530 -35.28 -0.37 12.53
C TRP A 530 -35.42 -0.83 11.07
N THR A 531 -36.42 -1.65 10.76
CA THR A 531 -36.67 -2.18 9.40
C THR A 531 -37.91 -1.60 8.70
N GLY A 532 -38.55 -0.60 9.31
CA GLY A 532 -39.66 0.15 8.71
C GLY A 532 -39.34 1.63 8.62
N ASN A 533 -38.65 2.03 7.54
CA ASN A 533 -38.81 3.29 6.78
C ASN A 533 -37.79 3.36 5.65
#